data_AF-A0A1F3R4P7-F1
#
_entry.id   AF-A0A1F3R4P7-F1
#
_cell.length_a   1.000
_cell.length_b   1.000
_cell.length_c   1.000
_cell.angle_alpha   90.00
_cell.angle_beta   90.00
_cell.angle_gamma   90.00
#
_symmetry.space_group_name_H-M   'P 1'
#
loop_
_entity.id
_entity.type
_entity.pdbx_description
1 polymer ?
#
loop_
_entity_poly.entity_id
_entity_poly.type
_entity_poly.pdbx_seq_one_letter_code
_entity_poly.pdbx_strand_id
1 'polypeptide(L)'
;MPTKIRLQRFGKKGFAFFHVVVADSRAPRDGKFIEKLGTYNPNNNPATIDINFERSLHWVKTGAQPTDTCKALLSYKGVIYKNHLDKGVVKGALTQEQADKKFAAW
;
A
#
# COMPACT_ATOMS: atom_id res chain seq x y z
N MET A 1 -15.75 7.39 9.27
CA MET A 1 -14.32 7.73 9.44
C MET A 1 -13.51 6.95 8.41
N PRO A 2 -12.36 7.48 7.93
CA PRO A 2 -11.66 6.87 6.81
C PRO A 2 -10.90 5.61 7.20
N THR A 3 -11.04 4.56 6.39
CA THR A 3 -10.17 3.38 6.43
C THR A 3 -8.76 3.79 6.04
N LYS A 4 -7.76 3.44 6.84
CA LYS A 4 -6.35 3.76 6.60
C LYS A 4 -5.52 2.51 6.33
N ILE A 5 -4.56 2.64 5.42
CA ILE A 5 -3.45 1.68 5.29
C ILE A 5 -2.32 2.19 6.17
N ARG A 6 -1.96 1.43 7.19
CA ARG A 6 -1.01 1.85 8.22
C ARG A 6 -0.06 0.73 8.62
N LEU A 7 1.03 1.10 9.30
CA LEU A 7 1.97 0.17 9.88
C LEU A 7 1.56 -0.19 11.30
N GLN A 8 1.46 -1.48 11.57
CA GLN A 8 1.35 -2.03 12.92
C GLN A 8 2.73 -2.50 13.37
N ARG A 9 3.16 -2.12 14.58
CA ARG A 9 4.51 -2.44 15.06
C ARG A 9 4.50 -3.78 15.76
N PHE A 10 5.36 -4.67 15.27
CA PHE A 10 5.71 -5.95 15.84
C PHE A 10 7.24 -6.01 16.06
N GLY A 11 7.70 -7.14 16.57
CA GLY A 11 9.10 -7.38 16.89
C GLY A 11 9.44 -7.05 18.34
N LYS A 12 10.74 -7.00 18.63
CA LYS A 12 11.28 -6.82 19.98
C LYS A 12 11.89 -5.43 20.14
N LYS A 13 12.24 -5.06 21.37
CA LYS A 13 13.00 -3.84 21.63
C LYS A 13 14.28 -3.84 20.77
N GLY A 14 14.53 -2.75 20.05
CA GLY A 14 15.67 -2.62 19.15
C GLY A 14 15.54 -3.30 17.78
N PHE A 15 14.52 -4.13 17.56
CA PHE A 15 14.29 -4.82 16.27
C PHE A 15 12.84 -4.65 15.85
N ALA A 16 12.57 -3.60 15.07
CA ALA A 16 11.23 -3.26 14.62
C ALA A 16 10.84 -4.11 13.41
N PHE A 17 9.68 -4.73 13.45
CA PHE A 17 9.06 -5.43 12.32
C PHE A 17 7.67 -4.85 12.11
N PHE A 18 7.23 -4.63 10.88
CA PHE A 18 5.95 -3.98 10.64
C PHE A 18 5.02 -4.85 9.81
N HIS A 19 3.75 -4.90 10.18
CA HIS A 19 2.69 -5.38 9.30
C HIS A 19 2.06 -4.19 8.60
N VAL A 20 1.87 -4.32 7.28
CA VAL A 20 1.07 -3.36 6.50
C VAL A 20 -0.37 -3.82 6.58
N VAL A 21 -1.21 -3.05 7.25
CA VAL A 21 -2.60 -3.44 7.55
C VAL A 21 -3.58 -2.36 7.13
N VAL A 22 -4.79 -2.80 6.79
CA VAL A 22 -5.96 -1.95 6.58
C VAL A 22 -6.77 -1.94 7.86
N ALA A 23 -7.03 -0.77 8.43
CA ALA A 23 -7.82 -0.63 9.64
C ALA A 23 -8.62 0.68 9.65
N ASP A 24 -9.68 0.74 10.47
CA ASP A 24 -10.34 2.02 10.78
C ASP A 24 -9.33 2.94 11.46
N SER A 25 -9.31 4.21 11.07
CA SER A 25 -8.50 5.26 11.68
C SER A 25 -8.57 5.35 13.22
N ARG A 26 -9.70 4.98 13.84
CA ARG A 26 -9.89 5.01 15.31
C ARG A 26 -9.29 3.83 16.05
N ALA A 27 -9.08 2.72 15.36
CA ALA A 27 -8.60 1.51 16.01
C ALA A 27 -7.19 1.78 16.58
N PRO A 28 -6.83 1.25 17.76
CA PRO A 28 -5.49 1.44 18.30
C PRO A 28 -4.44 0.85 17.36
N ARG A 29 -3.19 1.34 17.40
CA ARG A 29 -2.12 0.96 16.47
C ARG A 29 -2.01 -0.57 16.32
N ASP A 30 -1.97 -1.26 17.45
CA ASP A 30 -1.78 -2.71 17.52
C ASP A 30 -3.09 -3.49 17.74
N GLY A 31 -4.23 -2.86 17.49
CA GLY A 31 -5.54 -3.46 17.67
C GLY A 31 -6.04 -4.28 16.49
N LYS A 32 -7.36 -4.48 16.47
CA LYS A 32 -8.08 -5.16 15.39
C LYS A 32 -7.90 -4.40 14.07
N PHE A 33 -7.52 -5.14 13.04
CA PHE A 33 -7.47 -4.69 11.65
C PHE A 33 -8.48 -5.46 10.80
N ILE A 34 -8.75 -4.96 9.60
CA ILE A 34 -9.67 -5.56 8.63
C ILE A 34 -8.93 -6.62 7.81
N GLU A 35 -7.79 -6.24 7.22
CA GLU A 35 -6.99 -7.12 6.37
C GLU A 35 -5.50 -6.80 6.52
N LYS A 36 -4.66 -7.83 6.46
CA LYS A 36 -3.20 -7.71 6.37
C LYS A 36 -2.79 -7.74 4.90
N LEU A 37 -2.22 -6.65 4.40
CA LEU A 37 -1.75 -6.53 3.01
C LEU A 37 -0.32 -7.03 2.82
N GLY A 38 0.47 -7.06 3.89
CA GLY A 38 1.87 -7.43 3.77
C GLY A 38 2.69 -7.20 5.04
N THR A 39 4.01 -7.21 4.86
CA THR A 39 5.02 -6.99 5.89
C THR A 39 6.14 -6.08 5.38
N TYR A 40 6.75 -5.38 6.33
CA TYR A 40 7.87 -4.50 6.10
C TYR A 40 8.92 -4.72 7.19
N ASN A 41 10.12 -5.13 6.77
CA ASN A 41 11.26 -5.35 7.65
C ASN A 41 12.38 -4.34 7.32
N PRO A 42 12.56 -3.29 8.14
CA PRO A 42 13.63 -2.31 7.95
C PRO A 42 15.00 -2.81 8.44
N ASN A 43 15.09 -3.95 9.13
CA ASN A 43 16.36 -4.41 9.72
C ASN A 43 17.29 -5.07 8.69
N ASN A 44 16.78 -5.43 7.51
CA ASN A 44 17.57 -6.02 6.44
C ASN A 44 18.09 -4.91 5.51
N ASN A 45 19.27 -5.10 4.91
CA ASN A 45 19.80 -4.22 3.87
C ASN A 45 20.02 -5.04 2.59
N PRO A 46 19.19 -4.87 1.53
CA PRO A 46 18.06 -3.93 1.41
C PRO A 46 16.84 -4.33 2.26
N ALA A 47 15.99 -3.35 2.59
CA ALA A 47 14.80 -3.58 3.40
C ALA A 47 13.84 -4.56 2.71
N THR A 48 13.37 -5.56 3.45
CA THR A 48 12.45 -6.56 2.89
C THR A 48 11.03 -6.03 2.91
N ILE A 49 10.43 -5.91 1.72
CA ILE A 49 9.07 -5.40 1.51
C ILE A 49 8.28 -6.49 0.78
N ASP A 50 7.36 -7.12 1.50
CA ASP A 50 6.44 -8.11 0.95
C ASP A 50 5.01 -7.55 1.06
N ILE A 51 4.38 -7.28 -0.07
CA ILE A 51 3.06 -6.66 -0.15
C ILE A 51 2.27 -7.36 -1.26
N ASN A 52 1.04 -7.77 -0.94
CA ASN A 52 0.09 -8.26 -1.94
C ASN A 52 -0.38 -7.08 -2.81
N PHE A 53 0.04 -7.07 -4.07
CA PHE A 53 -0.22 -6.00 -5.02
C PHE A 53 -1.71 -5.83 -5.31
N GLU A 54 -2.42 -6.93 -5.61
CA GLU A 54 -3.83 -6.91 -6.02
C GLU A 54 -4.73 -6.39 -4.92
N ARG A 55 -4.55 -6.90 -3.70
CA ARG A 55 -5.33 -6.46 -2.53
C ARG A 55 -5.02 -5.01 -2.17
N SER A 56 -3.75 -4.62 -2.24
CA SER A 56 -3.34 -3.23 -1.99
C SER A 56 -3.97 -2.26 -3.00
N LEU A 57 -3.97 -2.63 -4.28
CA LEU A 57 -4.60 -1.84 -5.34
C LEU A 57 -6.11 -1.73 -5.11
N HIS A 58 -6.77 -2.84 -4.76
CA HIS A 58 -8.19 -2.85 -4.44
C HIS A 58 -8.53 -1.85 -3.33
N TRP A 59 -7.83 -1.89 -2.19
CA TRP A 59 -8.10 -0.99 -1.07
C TRP A 59 -7.82 0.49 -1.40
N VAL A 60 -6.76 0.76 -2.16
CA VAL A 60 -6.47 2.12 -2.64
C VAL A 60 -7.58 2.62 -3.57
N LYS A 61 -8.13 1.77 -4.45
CA LYS A 61 -9.26 2.11 -5.33
C LYS A 61 -10.56 2.35 -4.56
N THR A 62 -10.82 1.55 -3.53
CA THR A 62 -11.98 1.69 -2.62
C THR A 62 -11.88 2.95 -1.74
N GLY A 63 -10.75 3.66 -1.75
CA GLY A 63 -10.57 4.95 -1.07
C GLY A 63 -9.84 4.88 0.27
N ALA A 64 -9.21 3.75 0.59
CA ALA A 64 -8.36 3.65 1.77
C ALA A 64 -7.18 4.64 1.66
N GLN A 65 -6.94 5.40 2.73
CA GLN A 65 -5.90 6.43 2.76
C GLN A 65 -4.61 5.87 3.38
N PRO A 66 -3.51 5.75 2.62
CA PRO A 66 -2.23 5.31 3.18
C PRO A 66 -1.58 6.42 4.03
N THR A 67 -0.90 6.04 5.11
CA THR A 67 0.03 6.92 5.82
C THR A 67 1.30 7.16 5.00
N ASP A 68 2.10 8.18 5.33
CA ASP A 68 3.24 8.60 4.50
C ASP A 68 4.23 7.47 4.21
N THR A 69 4.63 6.70 5.23
CA THR A 69 5.53 5.54 5.04
C THR A 69 4.87 4.43 4.21
N CYS A 70 3.59 4.14 4.45
CA CYS A 70 2.86 3.15 3.64
C CYS A 70 2.74 3.61 2.18
N LYS A 71 2.53 4.91 1.95
CA LYS A 71 2.49 5.49 0.60
C LYS A 71 3.84 5.33 -0.11
N ALA A 72 4.96 5.55 0.59
CA ALA A 72 6.29 5.30 0.03
C ALA A 72 6.48 3.83 -0.35
N LEU A 73 6.11 2.89 0.54
CA LEU A 73 6.20 1.45 0.26
C LEU A 73 5.32 1.03 -0.93
N LEU A 74 4.07 1.52 -1.00
CA LEU A 74 3.15 1.24 -2.10
C LEU A 74 3.58 1.89 -3.42
N SER A 75 4.24 3.05 -3.36
CA SER A 75 4.83 3.71 -4.53
C SER A 75 6.02 2.91 -5.05
N TYR A 76 6.89 2.44 -4.15
CA TYR A 76 8.03 1.60 -4.51
C TYR A 76 7.59 0.28 -5.17
N LYS A 77 6.44 -0.27 -4.78
CA LYS A 77 5.83 -1.46 -5.40
C LYS A 77 4.92 -1.16 -6.60
N GLY A 78 4.79 0.10 -7.03
CA GLY A 78 4.04 0.48 -8.24
C GLY A 78 2.52 0.56 -8.07
N VAL A 79 1.98 0.25 -6.89
CA VAL A 79 0.53 0.25 -6.62
C VAL A 79 -0.07 1.65 -6.83
N ILE A 80 0.61 2.69 -6.33
CA ILE A 80 0.16 4.07 -6.47
C ILE A 80 0.21 4.50 -7.94
N TYR A 81 1.23 4.08 -8.68
CA TYR A 81 1.38 4.39 -10.09
C TYR A 81 0.29 3.74 -10.94
N LYS A 82 0.01 2.44 -10.73
CA LYS A 82 -1.10 1.74 -11.39
C LYS A 82 -2.44 2.43 -11.11
N ASN A 83 -2.72 2.78 -9.85
CA ASN A 83 -3.94 3.50 -9.49
C ASN A 83 -4.04 4.89 -10.18
N HIS A 84 -2.93 5.59 -10.36
CA HIS A 84 -2.91 6.87 -11.08
C HIS A 84 -3.26 6.69 -12.57
N LEU A 85 -2.66 5.69 -13.23
CA LEU A 85 -2.93 5.37 -14.62
C LEU A 85 -4.39 4.97 -14.83
N ASP A 86 -4.91 4.08 -13.97
CA ASP A 86 -6.31 3.63 -14.04
C ASP A 86 -7.29 4.80 -13.88
N LYS A 87 -6.99 5.77 -13.01
CA LYS A 87 -7.79 7.01 -12.89
C LYS A 87 -7.73 7.87 -14.15
N GLY A 88 -6.60 7.87 -14.86
CA GLY A 88 -6.46 8.54 -16.15
C GLY A 88 -7.34 7.90 -17.23
N VAL A 89 -7.43 6.57 -17.24
CA VAL A 89 -8.32 5.83 -18.15
C VAL A 89 -9.78 6.14 -17.87
N VAL A 90 -10.20 6.10 -16.60
CA VAL A 90 -11.60 6.42 -16.20
C VAL A 90 -12.00 7.85 -16.61
N LYS A 91 -11.05 8.79 -16.60
CA LYS A 91 -11.27 10.18 -17.02
C LYS A 91 -11.23 10.39 -18.54
N GLY A 92 -10.96 9.34 -19.33
CA GLY A 92 -10.81 9.42 -20.79
C GLY A 92 -9.50 10.06 -21.26
N ALA A 93 -8.54 10.29 -20.37
CA ALA A 93 -7.26 10.92 -20.71
C ALA A 93 -6.25 9.94 -21.34
N LEU A 94 -6.47 8.63 -21.17
CA LEU A 94 -5.61 7.55 -21.66
C LEU A 94 -6.48 6.37 -22.10
N THR A 95 -6.04 5.64 -23.13
CA THR A 95 -6.61 4.31 -23.42
C THR A 95 -6.05 3.27 -22.47
N GLN A 96 -6.75 2.15 -22.29
CA GLN A 96 -6.30 1.05 -21.44
C GLN A 96 -4.92 0.53 -21.89
N GLU A 97 -4.72 0.39 -23.20
CA GLU A 97 -3.45 -0.05 -23.79
C GLU A 97 -2.28 0.91 -23.49
N GLN A 98 -2.53 2.22 -23.51
CA GLN A 98 -1.51 3.22 -23.17
C GLN A 98 -1.15 3.17 -21.69
N ALA A 99 -2.13 2.96 -20.81
CA ALA A 99 -1.91 2.78 -19.38
C ALA A 99 -1.09 1.52 -19.10
N ASP A 100 -1.40 0.40 -19.74
CA ASP A 100 -0.70 -0.86 -19.52
C ASP A 100 0.72 -0.83 -20.08
N LYS A 101 0.95 -0.20 -21.25
CA LYS A 101 2.32 0.05 -21.76
C LYS A 101 3.15 0.89 -20.80
N LYS A 102 2.57 1.95 -20.23
CA LYS A 102 3.26 2.81 -19.24
C LYS A 102 3.58 2.05 -17.96
N PHE A 103 2.66 1.20 -17.48
CA PHE A 103 2.89 0.38 -16.30
C PHE A 103 3.93 -0.72 -16.54
N ALA A 104 3.98 -1.31 -17.75
CA ALA A 104 4.98 -2.32 -18.11
C ALA A 104 6.40 -1.74 -18.24
N ALA A 105 6.52 -0.45 -18.52
CA ALA A 105 7.80 0.26 -18.62
C ALA A 105 8.33 0.79 -17.27
N TRP A 106 7.55 0.63 -16.19
CA TRP A 106 7.89 1.03 -14.83
C TRP A 106 8.59 -0.12 -14.09
#